data_AF-A0A2H5Y531-F1
#
_entry.id   AF-A0A2H5Y531-F1
#
_cell.length_a   1.000
_cell.length_b   1.000
_cell.length_c   1.000
_cell.angle_alpha   90.00
_cell.angle_beta   90.00
_cell.angle_gamma   90.00
#
_symmetry.space_group_name_H-M   'P 1'
#
loop_
_entity.id
_entity.type
_entity.pdbx_description
1 polymer ?
#
loop_
_entity_poly.entity_id
_entity_poly.type
_entity_poly.pdbx_seq_one_letter_code
_entity_poly.pdbx_strand_id
1 'polypeptide(L)'
;MSTSRFTFHASRFTLHALLLAALLLLLASVALAQSDGGYDLSWWTVDGGGYTWSEGGGYALGGTIGQPDAGAALTGGNYTLVGGFWGGAVVQYRVYLPLVLRNY
;
A
#
# COMPACT_ATOMS: atom_id res chain seq x y z
N MET A 1 -49.49 -48.59 26.56
CA MET A 1 -48.13 -48.53 27.15
C MET A 1 -47.11 -48.65 26.02
N SER A 2 -46.62 -47.54 25.43
CA SER A 2 -45.40 -47.48 24.59
C SER A 2 -45.18 -46.05 24.07
N THR A 3 -44.65 -45.16 24.91
CA THR A 3 -44.15 -43.82 24.49
C THR A 3 -42.63 -43.72 24.60
N SER A 4 -41.96 -44.70 25.23
CA SER A 4 -40.52 -44.67 25.53
C SER A 4 -39.61 -44.94 24.33
N ARG A 5 -40.13 -45.57 23.27
CA ARG A 5 -39.32 -45.90 22.07
C ARG A 5 -39.12 -44.71 21.13
N PHE A 6 -40.02 -43.72 21.11
CA PHE A 6 -39.92 -42.53 20.25
C PHE A 6 -38.96 -41.47 20.82
N THR A 7 -38.97 -41.27 22.15
CA THR A 7 -38.09 -40.31 22.84
C THR A 7 -36.61 -40.69 22.80
N PHE A 8 -36.31 -41.99 22.77
CA PHE A 8 -34.92 -42.50 22.72
C PHE A 8 -34.21 -42.26 21.38
N HIS A 9 -34.96 -42.16 20.28
CA HIS A 9 -34.38 -41.87 18.96
C HIS A 9 -34.17 -40.37 18.78
N ALA A 10 -35.11 -39.55 19.26
CA ALA A 10 -34.99 -38.09 19.26
C ALA A 10 -33.77 -37.61 20.07
N SER A 11 -33.51 -38.20 21.25
CA SER A 11 -32.35 -37.84 22.08
C SER A 11 -31.01 -38.20 21.42
N ARG A 12 -30.96 -39.33 20.70
CA ARG A 12 -29.78 -39.74 19.92
C ARG A 12 -29.53 -38.77 18.78
N PHE A 13 -30.55 -38.34 18.04
CA PHE A 13 -30.40 -37.34 16.99
C PHE A 13 -29.88 -36.00 17.51
N THR A 14 -30.39 -35.52 18.65
CA THR A 14 -29.91 -34.28 19.27
C THR A 14 -28.45 -34.35 19.69
N LEU A 15 -27.99 -35.48 20.26
CA LEU A 15 -26.59 -35.68 20.62
C LEU A 15 -25.65 -35.63 19.41
N HIS A 16 -26.04 -36.25 18.28
CA HIS A 16 -25.24 -36.21 17.06
C HIS A 16 -25.19 -34.81 16.45
N ALA A 17 -26.30 -34.07 16.48
CA ALA A 17 -26.34 -32.68 16.03
C ALA A 17 -25.43 -31.78 16.89
N LEU A 18 -25.41 -31.97 18.21
CA LEU A 18 -24.53 -31.23 19.12
C LEU A 18 -23.06 -31.57 18.90
N LEU A 19 -22.74 -32.85 18.70
CA LEU A 19 -21.36 -33.29 18.40
C LEU A 19 -20.87 -32.73 17.06
N LEU A 20 -21.71 -32.72 16.04
CA LEU A 20 -21.39 -32.12 14.74
C LEU A 20 -21.18 -30.61 14.86
N ALA A 21 -22.06 -29.91 15.59
CA ALA A 21 -21.91 -28.48 15.85
C ALA A 21 -20.61 -28.17 16.61
N ALA A 22 -20.28 -28.95 17.64
CA ALA A 22 -19.03 -28.81 18.39
C ALA A 22 -17.80 -29.05 17.50
N LEU A 23 -17.84 -30.06 16.62
CA LEU A 23 -16.76 -30.33 15.67
C LEU A 23 -16.59 -29.18 14.67
N LEU A 24 -17.68 -28.63 14.13
CA LEU A 24 -17.65 -27.49 13.22
C LEU A 24 -17.09 -26.22 13.88
N LEU A 25 -17.44 -25.99 15.15
CA LEU A 25 -16.88 -24.88 15.94
C LEU A 25 -15.38 -25.06 16.20
N LEU A 26 -14.93 -26.29 16.46
CA LEU A 26 -13.52 -26.60 16.64
C LEU A 26 -12.73 -26.38 15.34
N LEU A 27 -13.27 -26.77 14.20
CA LEU A 27 -12.67 -26.55 12.87
C LEU A 27 -12.60 -25.06 12.52
N ALA A 28 -13.59 -24.26 12.91
CA ALA A 28 -13.59 -22.81 12.71
C ALA A 28 -12.54 -22.07 13.56
N SER A 29 -12.03 -22.67 14.64
CA SER A 29 -10.96 -22.08 15.46
C SER A 29 -9.58 -22.08 14.79
N VAL A 30 -9.41 -22.80 13.68
CA VAL A 30 -8.19 -22.84 12.86
C VAL A 30 -8.23 -21.77 11.75
N ALA A 31 -8.66 -20.55 12.09
CA ALA A 31 -8.45 -19.40 11.23
C ALA A 31 -6.98 -18.97 11.33
N LEU A 32 -6.11 -19.64 10.59
CA LEU A 32 -4.72 -19.20 10.42
C LEU A 32 -4.77 -17.85 9.71
N ALA A 33 -4.26 -16.80 10.35
CA ALA A 33 -4.01 -15.53 9.66
C ALA A 33 -3.13 -15.84 8.45
N GLN A 34 -3.68 -15.72 7.24
CA GLN A 34 -2.98 -16.04 5.99
C GLN A 34 -1.92 -14.95 5.75
N SER A 35 -0.80 -15.05 6.43
CA SER A 35 0.35 -14.16 6.25
C SER A 35 1.28 -14.61 5.12
N ASP A 36 1.02 -15.75 4.49
CA ASP A 36 1.98 -16.43 3.61
C ASP A 36 1.42 -16.77 2.21
N GLY A 37 0.42 -16.03 1.74
CA GLY A 37 -0.22 -16.24 0.43
C GLY A 37 0.66 -15.90 -0.79
N GLY A 38 1.97 -15.73 -0.62
CA GLY A 38 2.88 -15.26 -1.67
C GLY A 38 2.68 -13.79 -2.07
N TYR A 39 1.79 -13.07 -1.37
CA TYR A 39 1.57 -11.65 -1.55
C TYR A 39 2.40 -10.87 -0.54
N ASP A 40 3.26 -9.99 -1.04
CA ASP A 40 3.93 -9.00 -0.21
C ASP A 40 2.92 -7.90 0.15
N LEU A 41 2.64 -7.75 1.45
CA LEU A 41 1.78 -6.71 2.01
C LEU A 41 2.58 -5.63 2.75
N SER A 42 3.90 -5.58 2.52
CA SER A 42 4.75 -4.50 3.03
C SER A 42 4.23 -3.16 2.53
N TRP A 43 4.27 -2.15 3.38
CA TRP A 43 3.86 -0.81 3.00
C TRP A 43 4.85 -0.21 2.00
N TRP A 44 4.34 0.42 0.93
CA TRP A 44 5.14 1.11 -0.08
C TRP A 44 4.40 2.34 -0.61
N THR A 45 5.16 3.29 -1.14
CA THR A 45 4.68 4.49 -1.83
C THR A 45 5.18 4.49 -3.28
N VAL A 46 4.36 5.03 -4.20
CA VAL A 46 4.84 5.41 -5.52
C VAL A 46 5.50 6.77 -5.40
N ASP A 47 6.82 6.76 -5.35
CA ASP A 47 7.62 7.95 -5.21
C ASP A 47 8.27 8.31 -6.55
N GLY A 48 7.75 9.34 -7.20
CA GLY A 48 8.16 9.78 -8.53
C GLY A 48 7.05 9.69 -9.57
N GLY A 49 7.07 10.64 -10.52
CA GLY A 49 6.09 10.74 -11.60
C GLY A 49 5.89 12.17 -12.07
N GLY A 50 5.26 12.31 -13.23
CA GLY A 50 5.14 13.58 -13.94
C GLY A 50 6.10 13.69 -15.13
N TYR A 51 6.15 14.86 -15.75
CA TYR A 51 6.93 15.09 -16.94
C TYR A 51 7.48 16.52 -16.91
N THR A 52 8.79 16.67 -17.07
CA THR A 52 9.48 17.96 -16.97
C THR A 52 9.31 18.80 -18.23
N TRP A 53 9.23 18.16 -19.41
CA TRP A 53 9.30 18.82 -20.71
C TRP A 53 8.15 18.41 -21.63
N SER A 54 6.91 18.62 -21.20
CA SER A 54 5.76 18.48 -22.08
C SER A 54 5.70 19.72 -22.97
N GLU A 55 6.19 19.58 -24.20
CA GLU A 55 6.30 20.66 -25.17
C GLU A 55 5.27 20.50 -26.29
N GLY A 56 4.67 21.62 -26.71
CA GLY A 56 3.70 21.64 -27.80
C GLY A 56 3.35 23.07 -28.20
N GLY A 57 3.55 23.40 -29.47
CA GLY A 57 3.49 24.79 -29.94
C GLY A 57 4.56 25.66 -29.25
N GLY A 58 4.19 26.88 -28.83
CA GLY A 58 5.07 27.82 -28.12
C GLY A 58 5.06 27.69 -26.58
N TYR A 59 4.48 26.61 -26.05
CA TYR A 59 4.34 26.39 -24.61
C TYR A 59 5.10 25.16 -24.14
N ALA A 60 5.61 25.24 -22.91
CA ALA A 60 6.21 24.14 -22.19
C ALA A 60 5.53 23.99 -20.83
N LEU A 61 5.19 22.76 -20.46
CA LEU A 61 4.60 22.41 -19.18
C LEU A 61 5.47 21.36 -18.47
N GLY A 62 5.80 21.65 -17.22
CA GLY A 62 6.41 20.71 -16.30
C GLY A 62 5.43 20.39 -15.16
N GLY A 63 5.28 19.12 -14.82
CA GLY A 63 4.47 18.69 -13.67
C GLY A 63 5.09 17.52 -12.95
N THR A 64 4.86 17.42 -11.64
CA THR A 64 5.23 16.26 -10.81
C THR A 64 3.98 15.78 -10.06
N ILE A 65 3.92 14.49 -9.74
CA ILE A 65 2.92 13.99 -8.80
C ILE A 65 3.33 14.48 -7.41
N GLY A 66 2.39 15.08 -6.68
CA GLY A 66 2.63 15.54 -5.31
C GLY A 66 2.81 14.36 -4.37
N GLN A 67 3.86 14.37 -3.56
CA GLN A 67 4.13 13.30 -2.61
C GLN A 67 3.84 13.74 -1.16
N PRO A 68 3.23 12.88 -0.34
CA PRO A 68 2.94 13.18 1.06
C PRO A 68 4.19 13.18 1.96
N ASP A 69 5.31 12.64 1.48
CA ASP A 69 6.61 12.62 2.15
C ASP A 69 7.46 13.88 1.91
N ALA A 70 6.88 14.90 1.27
CA ALA A 70 7.51 16.21 1.08
C ALA A 70 8.00 16.74 2.43
N GLY A 71 9.32 16.82 2.59
CA GLY A 71 9.94 17.03 3.89
C GLY A 71 11.45 17.19 3.84
N ALA A 72 12.09 17.08 5.00
CA ALA A 72 13.55 17.17 5.10
C ALA A 72 14.22 16.04 4.31
N ALA A 73 15.39 16.35 3.75
CA ALA A 73 16.17 15.38 2.99
C ALA A 73 16.51 14.15 3.85
N LEU A 74 16.15 12.96 3.36
CA LEU A 74 16.58 11.70 3.92
C LEU A 74 18.03 11.45 3.49
N THR A 75 18.91 11.20 4.44
CA THR A 75 20.34 10.98 4.16
C THR A 75 20.78 9.61 4.64
N GLY A 76 21.55 8.89 3.82
CA GLY A 76 22.14 7.59 4.17
C GLY A 76 23.44 7.36 3.40
N GLY A 77 24.57 7.33 4.13
CA GLY A 77 25.89 7.24 3.50
C GLY A 77 26.16 8.44 2.59
N ASN A 78 26.49 8.17 1.31
CA ASN A 78 26.72 9.20 0.29
C ASN A 78 25.44 9.59 -0.49
N TYR A 79 24.28 9.09 -0.08
CA TYR A 79 23.02 9.29 -0.79
C TYR A 79 22.10 10.22 -0.02
N THR A 80 21.44 11.10 -0.79
CA THR A 80 20.41 12.00 -0.30
C THR A 80 19.17 11.81 -1.16
N LEU A 81 18.03 11.57 -0.52
CA LEU A 81 16.72 11.47 -1.14
C LEU A 81 15.83 12.58 -0.60
N VAL A 82 15.21 13.35 -1.49
CA VAL A 82 14.29 14.44 -1.12
C VAL A 82 12.95 14.16 -1.81
N GLY A 83 11.93 13.90 -1.00
CA GLY A 83 10.55 13.79 -1.49
C GLY A 83 9.91 15.16 -1.74
N GLY A 84 8.79 15.16 -2.45
CA GLY A 84 8.00 16.35 -2.76
C GLY A 84 8.24 16.96 -4.13
N PHE A 85 7.63 18.13 -4.38
CA PHE A 85 7.66 18.81 -5.68
C PHE A 85 9.10 19.30 -6.00
N TRP A 86 9.77 18.64 -6.95
CA TRP A 86 11.15 18.95 -7.40
C TRP A 86 12.23 18.86 -6.32
N GLY A 87 12.10 17.95 -5.36
CA GLY A 87 13.15 17.66 -4.38
C GLY A 87 14.49 17.35 -5.07
N GLY A 88 15.50 18.20 -4.86
CA GLY A 88 16.82 18.05 -5.50
C GLY A 88 16.92 18.46 -6.97
N ALA A 89 15.87 19.01 -7.58
CA ALA A 89 15.95 19.50 -8.95
C ALA A 89 16.86 20.73 -9.03
N VAL A 90 17.82 20.70 -9.96
CA VAL A 90 18.62 21.86 -10.31
C VAL A 90 17.75 22.76 -11.21
N VAL A 91 17.38 23.94 -10.70
CA VAL A 91 16.73 24.95 -11.55
C VAL A 91 17.71 25.33 -12.65
N GLN A 92 17.36 24.99 -13.90
CA GLN A 92 18.18 25.34 -15.06
C GLN A 92 17.76 26.73 -15.56
N TYR A 93 18.61 27.72 -15.35
CA TYR A 93 18.38 29.07 -15.86
C TYR A 93 18.78 29.12 -17.33
N ARG A 94 17.86 29.53 -18.21
CA ARG A 94 18.21 29.92 -19.59
C ARG A 94 18.46 31.42 -19.63
N VAL A 95 19.61 31.79 -20.20
CA VAL A 95 20.01 33.18 -20.39
C VAL A 95 19.47 33.64 -21.74
N TYR A 96 18.46 34.50 -21.71
CA TYR A 96 17.82 35.04 -22.92
C TYR A 96 18.40 36.38 -23.39
N LEU A 97 19.18 37.05 -22.53
CA LEU A 97 19.86 38.31 -22.82
C LEU A 97 21.36 38.18 -22.53
N PRO A 98 22.24 38.94 -23.20
CA PRO A 98 23.68 38.90 -22.92
C PRO A 98 24.00 39.13 -21.44
N LEU A 99 24.66 38.15 -20.82
CA LEU A 99 25.11 38.20 -19.43
C LEU A 99 26.59 38.61 -19.41
N VAL A 100 26.92 39.74 -18.78
CA VAL A 100 28.31 40.16 -18.55
C VAL A 100 28.66 39.90 -17.09
N LEU A 101 29.51 38.92 -16.83
CA LEU A 101 30.03 38.61 -15.50
C LEU A 101 31.38 39.32 -15.31
N ARG A 102 31.53 40.04 -14.19
CA ARG A 102 32.81 40.62 -13.78
C ARG A 102 33.25 39.94 -12.49
N ASN A 103 34.32 39.16 -12.58
CA ASN A 103 34.97 38.62 -11.40
C ASN A 103 35.86 39.71 -10.79
N TYR A 104 35.80 39.87 -9.47
CA TYR A 104 36.72 40.72 -8.72
C TYR A 104 37.96 39.92 -8.31
#